data_AF-A0A8S3V7Q7-F1
#
_entry.id   AF-A0A8S3V7Q7-F1
#
_cell.length_a   1.000
_cell.length_b   1.000
_cell.length_c   1.000
_cell.angle_alpha   90.00
_cell.angle_beta   90.00
_cell.angle_gamma   90.00
#
_symmetry.space_group_name_H-M   'P 1'
#
loop_
_entity.id
_entity.type
_entity.pdbx_description
1 polymer ?
#
loop_
_entity_poly.entity_id
_entity_poly.type
_entity_poly.pdbx_seq_one_letter_code
_entity_poly.pdbx_strand_id
1 'polypeptide(L)'
;MIKTIFYKGISYLKDATSSQNRLWLKLDKYFFGLKQDLYLCAVYIPPFSSAHYDSDLENLENEISSFSIEGQIILIGDFNSRTAMKADYIENDSDEINNFDGIDLLPESYITDIDIRRVNQDSTLNTLGNKLLELCSSSRLRILNGRFLGDSLGYFTYMCNTGFSTVDYAIASESLLPEVKYFKTNDFTYLSDHVQINLYMNCSIISDTCMKKCLDEKRWHLIKSYKWTELSSSKLIDVLSTENVKKEILDLEMEHFDSNKLGVDGATEKLNKILQTIAENTCKVISKPTKKKKKKIKQVWSDNVVYETKRQINYLGNKIKNNLNDKSLKSKYFELCKKLKK
;
A
#
# COMPACT_ATOMS: atom_id res chain seq x y z
N MET A 1 11.96 -14.91 11.15
CA MET A 1 13.24 -14.90 10.44
C MET A 1 13.04 -14.26 9.06
N ILE A 2 12.15 -14.80 8.21
CA ILE A 2 11.83 -14.28 6.87
C ILE A 2 11.36 -12.79 6.84
N LYS A 3 10.41 -12.37 7.69
CA LYS A 3 9.89 -10.98 7.68
C LYS A 3 10.95 -9.88 7.85
N THR A 4 12.06 -10.13 8.56
CA THR A 4 13.09 -9.10 8.79
C THR A 4 14.09 -9.00 7.65
N ILE A 5 14.14 -9.98 6.74
CA ILE A 5 15.12 -10.01 5.64
C ILE A 5 14.62 -9.15 4.48
N PHE A 6 13.29 -9.10 4.24
CA PHE A 6 12.69 -8.34 3.14
C PHE A 6 13.05 -6.85 3.15
N TYR A 7 13.16 -6.22 4.31
CA TYR A 7 13.54 -4.82 4.40
C TYR A 7 14.91 -4.52 3.75
N LYS A 8 15.78 -5.52 3.57
CA LYS A 8 17.10 -5.34 2.96
C LYS A 8 17.01 -5.02 1.47
N GLY A 9 16.04 -5.64 0.78
CA GLY A 9 15.80 -5.42 -0.65
C GLY A 9 14.83 -4.28 -0.95
N ILE A 10 14.30 -3.60 0.07
CA ILE A 10 13.30 -2.54 -0.11
C ILE A 10 13.95 -1.20 0.25
N SER A 11 13.78 -0.20 -0.62
CA SER A 11 14.22 1.18 -0.39
C SER A 11 13.02 2.10 -0.40
N TYR A 12 12.91 2.97 0.60
CA TYR A 12 11.87 4.00 0.62
C TYR A 12 12.37 5.25 -0.12
N LEU A 13 11.61 5.74 -1.10
CA LEU A 13 11.96 6.89 -1.92
C LEU A 13 11.29 8.17 -1.36
N LYS A 14 11.86 8.73 -0.29
CA LYS A 14 11.31 9.91 0.42
C LYS A 14 11.21 11.16 -0.45
N ASP A 15 12.21 11.38 -1.30
CA ASP A 15 12.36 12.62 -2.07
C ASP A 15 11.65 12.54 -3.44
N ALA A 16 11.04 11.40 -3.75
CA ALA A 16 10.34 11.16 -5.01
C ALA A 16 8.92 11.76 -5.05
N THR A 17 8.32 12.01 -3.88
CA THR A 17 6.91 12.42 -3.78
C THR A 17 6.80 13.87 -3.35
N SER A 18 6.22 14.69 -4.23
CA SER A 18 5.76 16.04 -3.86
C SER A 18 4.48 16.01 -3.01
N SER A 19 3.77 14.87 -2.99
CA SER A 19 2.44 14.70 -2.37
C SER A 19 2.45 13.80 -1.14
N GLN A 20 1.65 14.17 -0.13
CA GLN A 20 1.45 13.37 1.08
C GLN A 20 0.59 12.12 0.86
N ASN A 21 -0.06 12.01 -0.29
CA ASN A 21 -1.02 10.94 -0.58
C ASN A 21 -0.42 9.75 -1.36
N ARG A 22 0.91 9.73 -1.53
CA ARG A 22 1.63 8.68 -2.25
C ARG A 22 2.85 8.20 -1.48
N LEU A 23 3.20 6.94 -1.66
CA LEU A 23 4.38 6.33 -1.05
C LEU A 23 5.07 5.42 -2.07
N TRP A 24 6.26 5.80 -2.52
CA TRP A 24 7.07 4.99 -3.42
C TRP A 24 8.08 4.12 -2.68
N LEU A 25 8.11 2.84 -3.04
CA LEU A 25 9.05 1.83 -2.58
C LEU A 25 9.76 1.22 -3.78
N LYS A 26 11.09 1.13 -3.73
CA LYS A 26 11.89 0.40 -4.71
C LYS A 26 12.24 -0.99 -4.17
N LEU A 27 11.91 -2.03 -4.92
CA LEU A 27 12.26 -3.42 -4.68
C LEU A 27 13.44 -3.80 -5.57
N ASP A 28 14.55 -4.19 -4.95
CA ASP A 28 15.80 -4.54 -5.65
C ASP A 28 15.68 -5.85 -6.43
N LYS A 29 16.02 -5.79 -7.72
CA LYS A 29 15.88 -6.93 -8.63
C LYS A 29 16.73 -8.13 -8.25
N TYR A 30 17.94 -7.91 -7.73
CA TYR A 30 18.83 -9.02 -7.36
C TYR A 30 18.36 -9.70 -6.08
N PHE A 31 17.84 -8.92 -5.14
CA PHE A 31 17.31 -9.44 -3.90
C PHE A 31 16.03 -10.25 -4.12
N PHE A 32 15.13 -9.76 -4.97
CA PHE A 32 13.83 -10.38 -5.27
C PHE A 32 13.85 -11.31 -6.50
N GLY A 33 15.00 -11.48 -7.14
CA GLY A 33 15.15 -12.34 -8.33
C GLY A 33 14.27 -11.89 -9.49
N LEU A 34 14.10 -10.58 -9.66
CA LEU A 34 13.32 -9.96 -10.73
C LEU A 34 14.22 -9.63 -11.92
N LYS A 35 13.64 -9.46 -13.10
CA LYS A 35 14.38 -9.05 -14.31
C LYS A 35 14.86 -7.60 -14.22
N GLN A 36 14.04 -6.74 -13.61
CA GLN A 36 14.28 -5.32 -13.43
C GLN A 36 13.90 -4.91 -12.01
N ASP A 37 14.34 -3.73 -11.58
CA ASP A 37 13.89 -3.17 -10.30
C ASP A 37 12.38 -2.92 -10.37
N LEU A 38 11.71 -3.02 -9.23
CA LEU A 38 10.27 -2.87 -9.16
C LEU A 38 9.90 -1.70 -8.25
N TYR A 39 9.22 -0.72 -8.81
CA TYR A 39 8.75 0.48 -8.13
C TYR A 39 7.29 0.30 -7.76
N LEU A 40 7.03 0.17 -6.45
CA LEU A 40 5.70 0.03 -5.87
C LEU A 40 5.25 1.37 -5.31
N CYS A 41 4.17 1.93 -5.85
CA CYS A 41 3.51 3.11 -5.32
C CYS A 41 2.23 2.71 -4.58
N ALA A 42 2.13 3.05 -3.30
CA ALA A 42 0.85 3.08 -2.62
C ALA A 42 0.19 4.44 -2.86
N VAL A 43 -1.03 4.44 -3.41
CA VAL A 43 -1.73 5.65 -3.86
C VAL A 43 -3.03 5.82 -3.09
N TYR A 44 -3.29 7.05 -2.66
CA TYR A 44 -4.60 7.50 -2.23
C TYR A 44 -4.98 8.76 -3.03
N ILE A 45 -6.10 8.74 -3.74
CA ILE A 45 -6.64 9.93 -4.41
C ILE A 45 -7.92 10.32 -3.66
N PRO A 46 -7.99 11.51 -3.04
CA PRO A 46 -9.19 11.95 -2.35
C PRO A 46 -10.40 12.00 -3.29
N PRO A 47 -11.62 11.74 -2.78
CA PRO A 47 -12.83 11.86 -3.59
C PRO A 47 -13.04 13.32 -4.03
N PHE A 48 -13.66 13.52 -5.21
CA PHE A 48 -13.91 14.85 -5.80
C PHE A 48 -14.61 15.83 -4.84
N SER A 49 -15.48 15.33 -3.97
CA SER A 49 -16.21 16.13 -2.99
C SER A 49 -15.40 16.48 -1.73
N SER A 50 -14.14 16.04 -1.62
CA SER A 50 -13.28 16.32 -0.47
C SER A 50 -12.78 17.76 -0.50
N ALA A 51 -12.69 18.41 0.67
CA ALA A 51 -12.03 19.70 0.81
C ALA A 51 -10.54 19.68 0.43
N HIS A 52 -9.94 18.49 0.44
CA HIS A 52 -8.55 18.23 0.04
C HIS A 52 -8.46 17.56 -1.33
N TYR A 53 -9.46 17.75 -2.20
CA TYR A 53 -9.40 17.18 -3.54
C TYR A 53 -8.22 17.76 -4.31
N ASP A 54 -7.26 16.88 -4.57
CA ASP A 54 -6.21 17.05 -5.54
C ASP A 54 -6.12 15.72 -6.27
N SER A 55 -6.52 15.70 -7.55
CA SER A 55 -6.41 14.47 -8.33
C SER A 55 -4.95 14.03 -8.45
N ASP A 56 -4.03 14.99 -8.46
CA ASP A 56 -2.57 14.85 -8.59
C ASP A 56 -2.08 13.77 -9.57
N LEU A 57 -2.92 13.42 -10.56
CA LEU A 57 -2.67 12.35 -11.54
C LEU A 57 -1.56 12.77 -12.51
N GLU A 58 -1.45 14.06 -12.82
CA GLU A 58 -0.39 14.60 -13.67
C GLU A 58 1.00 14.46 -13.03
N ASN A 59 1.13 14.76 -11.74
CA ASN A 59 2.40 14.51 -11.05
C ASN A 59 2.67 13.02 -10.89
N LEU A 60 1.64 12.21 -10.66
CA LEU A 60 1.78 10.75 -10.67
C LEU A 60 2.27 10.25 -12.04
N GLU A 61 1.79 10.79 -13.15
CA GLU A 61 2.26 10.45 -14.51
C GLU A 61 3.73 10.80 -14.73
N ASN A 62 4.17 11.97 -14.24
CA ASN A 62 5.57 12.38 -14.30
C ASN A 62 6.48 11.47 -13.44
N GLU A 63 6.02 11.09 -12.24
CA GLU A 63 6.70 10.14 -11.35
C GLU A 63 6.81 8.75 -12.03
N ILE A 64 5.71 8.26 -12.61
CA ILE A 64 5.64 7.00 -13.36
C ILE A 64 6.62 7.03 -14.53
N SER A 65 6.60 8.10 -15.32
CA SER A 65 7.49 8.27 -16.48
C SER A 65 8.95 8.18 -16.06
N SER A 66 9.33 8.83 -14.95
CA SER A 66 10.70 8.81 -14.42
C SER A 66 11.12 7.40 -13.98
N PHE A 67 10.27 6.70 -13.22
CA PHE A 67 10.61 5.36 -12.71
C PHE A 67 10.51 4.26 -13.75
N SER A 68 9.69 4.43 -14.78
CA SER A 68 9.52 3.46 -15.86
C SER A 68 10.80 3.24 -16.68
N ILE A 69 11.70 4.22 -16.69
CA ILE A 69 13.02 4.14 -17.34
C ILE A 69 13.94 3.19 -16.55
N GLU A 70 13.83 3.18 -15.22
CA GLU A 70 14.71 2.41 -14.33
C GLU A 70 14.18 1.00 -14.01
N GLY A 71 12.88 0.80 -14.12
CA GLY A 71 12.26 -0.49 -13.79
C GLY A 71 10.76 -0.55 -14.03
N GLN A 72 10.17 -1.63 -13.55
CA GLN A 72 8.74 -1.89 -13.70
C GLN A 72 7.95 -1.24 -12.56
N ILE A 73 6.68 -0.94 -12.79
CA ILE A 73 5.83 -0.19 -11.87
C ILE A 73 4.64 -1.04 -11.42
N ILE A 74 4.31 -0.93 -10.13
CA ILE A 74 3.01 -1.31 -9.58
C ILE A 74 2.44 -0.12 -8.83
N LEU A 75 1.20 0.22 -9.10
CA LEU A 75 0.39 1.13 -8.30
C LEU A 75 -0.64 0.32 -7.53
N ILE A 76 -0.85 0.63 -6.25
CA ILE A 76 -1.86 -0.04 -5.43
C ILE A 76 -2.53 0.94 -4.47
N GLY A 77 -3.85 0.89 -4.34
CA GLY A 77 -4.58 1.66 -3.34
C GLY A 77 -5.91 2.20 -3.85
N ASP A 78 -6.43 3.22 -3.17
CA ASP A 78 -7.74 3.83 -3.44
C ASP A 78 -7.58 5.05 -4.35
N PHE A 79 -8.08 4.92 -5.58
CA PHE A 79 -8.02 5.98 -6.58
C PHE A 79 -9.30 6.82 -6.62
N ASN A 80 -10.34 6.48 -5.85
CA ASN A 80 -11.69 7.05 -5.94
C ASN A 80 -12.22 7.16 -7.40
N SER A 81 -11.74 6.25 -8.25
CA SER A 81 -11.92 6.23 -9.69
C SER A 81 -12.81 5.07 -10.06
N ARG A 82 -13.88 5.28 -10.83
CA ARG A 82 -14.78 4.23 -11.30
C ARG A 82 -14.59 4.10 -12.80
N THR A 83 -14.05 2.96 -13.24
CA THR A 83 -13.55 2.77 -14.61
C THR A 83 -14.53 2.00 -15.51
N ALA A 84 -15.71 1.63 -14.99
CA ALA A 84 -16.65 0.74 -15.67
C ALA A 84 -15.93 -0.52 -16.21
N MET A 85 -16.25 -0.92 -17.45
CA MET A 85 -15.55 -1.94 -18.23
C MET A 85 -14.71 -1.35 -19.39
N LYS A 86 -14.41 -0.05 -19.37
CA LYS A 86 -13.66 0.62 -20.44
C LYS A 86 -12.20 0.15 -20.45
N ALA A 87 -11.63 0.02 -21.64
CA ALA A 87 -10.25 -0.43 -21.83
C ALA A 87 -9.23 0.56 -21.23
N ASP A 88 -8.17 0.00 -20.67
CA ASP A 88 -6.97 0.62 -20.09
C ASP A 88 -5.73 0.38 -20.99
N TYR A 89 -5.98 0.23 -22.28
CA TYR A 89 -5.02 -0.01 -23.37
C TYR A 89 -5.62 0.53 -24.67
N ILE A 90 -4.80 0.60 -25.72
CA ILE A 90 -5.26 1.01 -27.05
C ILE A 90 -6.01 -0.17 -27.68
N GLU A 91 -7.32 0.00 -27.91
CA GLU A 91 -8.14 -1.02 -28.58
C GLU A 91 -7.78 -1.11 -30.07
N ASN A 92 -7.74 -2.33 -30.60
CA ASN A 92 -7.40 -2.62 -32.00
C ASN A 92 -5.99 -2.17 -32.41
N ASP A 93 -5.04 -2.24 -31.48
CA ASP A 93 -3.64 -1.89 -31.69
C ASP A 93 -2.85 -3.05 -32.34
N SER A 94 -3.34 -3.60 -33.44
CA SER A 94 -2.71 -4.73 -34.13
C SER A 94 -1.91 -4.26 -35.35
N ASP A 95 -0.75 -4.89 -35.58
CA ASP A 95 0.11 -4.63 -36.75
C ASP A 95 -0.61 -4.76 -38.09
N GLU A 96 -1.62 -5.64 -38.18
CA GLU A 96 -2.44 -5.83 -39.39
C GLU A 96 -3.26 -4.59 -39.77
N ILE A 97 -3.70 -3.80 -38.78
CA ILE A 97 -4.46 -2.55 -39.00
C ILE A 97 -3.50 -1.41 -39.36
N ASN A 98 -2.31 -1.42 -38.77
CA ASN A 98 -1.27 -0.41 -39.00
C ASN A 98 -0.58 -0.56 -40.37
N ASN A 99 -0.74 -1.72 -41.03
CA ASN A 99 -0.22 -2.05 -42.36
C ASN A 99 -1.26 -1.89 -43.49
N PHE A 100 -2.00 -0.78 -43.50
CA PHE A 100 -2.91 -0.48 -44.62
C PHE A 100 -2.10 -0.08 -45.86
N ASP A 101 -2.26 -0.81 -46.98
CA ASP A 101 -1.56 -0.61 -48.26
C ASP A 101 -0.02 -0.79 -48.24
N GLY A 102 0.53 -1.52 -47.26
CA GLY A 102 1.97 -1.84 -47.21
C GLY A 102 2.87 -0.66 -46.85
N ILE A 103 2.30 0.37 -46.23
CA ILE A 103 3.01 1.51 -45.66
C ILE A 103 2.93 1.39 -44.14
N ASP A 104 4.06 1.11 -43.48
CA ASP A 104 4.16 1.19 -42.03
C ASP A 104 3.99 2.66 -41.61
N LEU A 105 2.82 2.98 -41.03
CA LEU A 105 2.50 4.33 -40.54
C LEU A 105 3.12 4.63 -39.17
N LEU A 106 3.65 3.61 -38.49
CA LEU A 106 4.22 3.72 -37.15
C LEU A 106 5.73 3.44 -37.16
N PRO A 107 6.50 4.04 -36.24
CA PRO A 107 7.93 3.75 -36.11
C PRO A 107 8.17 2.27 -35.80
N GLU A 108 9.29 1.70 -36.28
CA GLU A 108 9.71 0.32 -35.93
C GLU A 108 9.86 0.08 -34.41
N SER A 109 10.08 1.15 -33.63
CA SER A 109 10.16 1.08 -32.17
C SER A 109 8.81 1.09 -31.47
N TYR A 110 7.70 1.19 -32.21
CA TYR A 110 6.36 1.08 -31.65
C TYR A 110 6.11 -0.36 -31.20
N ILE A 111 5.59 -0.50 -29.99
CA ILE A 111 5.23 -1.80 -29.43
C ILE A 111 3.72 -1.81 -29.29
N THR A 112 3.05 -2.75 -29.95
CA THR A 112 1.60 -2.90 -29.83
C THR A 112 1.18 -3.27 -28.41
N ASP A 113 0.02 -2.79 -27.99
CA ASP A 113 -0.63 -3.18 -26.74
C ASP A 113 -1.23 -4.61 -26.82
N ILE A 114 -1.21 -5.32 -25.70
CA ILE A 114 -1.83 -6.65 -25.59
C ILE A 114 -3.30 -6.49 -25.17
N ASP A 115 -4.22 -6.93 -26.04
CA ASP A 115 -5.67 -6.96 -25.75
C ASP A 115 -6.01 -8.06 -24.71
N ILE A 116 -5.88 -7.70 -23.43
CA ILE A 116 -6.33 -8.52 -22.30
C ILE A 116 -7.49 -7.80 -21.63
N ARG A 117 -8.72 -8.18 -22.00
CA ARG A 117 -9.93 -7.62 -21.41
C ARG A 117 -10.07 -7.96 -19.93
N ARG A 118 -10.58 -6.99 -19.17
CA ARG A 118 -10.95 -7.15 -17.76
C ARG A 118 -12.46 -7.20 -17.59
N VAL A 119 -12.91 -7.87 -16.53
CA VAL A 119 -14.30 -7.82 -16.08
C VAL A 119 -14.44 -6.83 -14.92
N ASN A 120 -15.57 -6.15 -14.79
CA ASN A 120 -15.86 -5.32 -13.61
C ASN A 120 -17.35 -5.37 -13.29
N GLN A 121 -17.71 -5.62 -12.04
CA GLN A 121 -19.09 -5.53 -11.57
C GLN A 121 -19.57 -4.08 -11.50
N ASP A 122 -18.65 -3.13 -11.29
CA ASP A 122 -18.98 -1.72 -11.37
C ASP A 122 -19.06 -1.29 -12.84
N SER A 123 -20.26 -0.96 -13.29
CA SER A 123 -20.53 -0.45 -14.64
C SER A 123 -20.49 1.07 -14.74
N THR A 124 -20.21 1.78 -13.64
CA THR A 124 -20.20 3.25 -13.63
C THR A 124 -18.82 3.77 -14.01
N LEU A 125 -18.81 4.81 -14.86
CA LEU A 125 -17.63 5.56 -15.24
C LEU A 125 -17.72 6.96 -14.63
N ASN A 126 -16.69 7.41 -13.92
CA ASN A 126 -16.58 8.80 -13.46
C ASN A 126 -15.39 9.52 -14.14
N THR A 127 -15.30 10.84 -13.96
CA THR A 127 -14.26 11.67 -14.58
C THR A 127 -12.85 11.21 -14.19
N LEU A 128 -12.62 10.92 -12.91
CA LEU A 128 -11.35 10.36 -12.43
C LEU A 128 -11.04 9.00 -13.05
N GLY A 129 -12.06 8.16 -13.24
CA GLY A 129 -11.95 6.87 -13.93
C GLY A 129 -11.49 7.02 -15.37
N ASN A 130 -12.00 8.00 -16.13
CA ASN A 130 -11.48 8.28 -17.47
C ASN A 130 -10.01 8.69 -17.43
N LYS A 131 -9.64 9.62 -16.55
CA LYS A 131 -8.24 10.05 -16.40
C LYS A 131 -7.30 8.89 -16.00
N LEU A 132 -7.76 8.01 -15.10
CA LEU A 132 -7.00 6.84 -14.68
C LEU A 132 -6.78 5.87 -15.85
N LEU A 133 -7.78 5.68 -16.71
CA LEU A 133 -7.66 4.85 -17.91
C LEU A 133 -6.70 5.48 -18.93
N GLU A 134 -6.77 6.79 -19.13
CA GLU A 134 -5.83 7.54 -19.98
C GLU A 134 -4.38 7.40 -19.48
N LEU A 135 -4.16 7.56 -18.16
CA LEU A 135 -2.87 7.31 -17.52
C LEU A 135 -2.37 5.87 -17.76
N CYS A 136 -3.26 4.89 -17.63
CA CYS A 136 -2.90 3.49 -17.86
C CYS A 136 -2.46 3.25 -19.30
N SER A 137 -3.21 3.78 -20.27
CA SER A 137 -2.88 3.66 -21.68
C SER A 137 -1.59 4.40 -22.03
N SER A 138 -1.40 5.65 -21.57
CA SER A 138 -0.20 6.46 -21.86
C SER A 138 1.08 5.86 -21.27
N SER A 139 0.96 5.24 -20.09
CA SER A 139 2.10 4.70 -19.33
C SER A 139 2.29 3.19 -19.49
N ARG A 140 1.55 2.53 -20.40
CA ARG A 140 1.54 1.06 -20.59
C ARG A 140 1.32 0.27 -19.29
N LEU A 141 0.45 0.79 -18.43
CA LEU A 141 0.01 0.13 -17.21
C LEU A 141 -1.33 -0.57 -17.45
N ARG A 142 -1.59 -1.63 -16.69
CA ARG A 142 -2.80 -2.46 -16.78
C ARG A 142 -3.41 -2.67 -15.42
N ILE A 143 -4.70 -2.43 -15.31
CA ILE A 143 -5.52 -2.70 -14.13
C ILE A 143 -5.66 -4.21 -13.97
N LEU A 144 -5.20 -4.75 -12.83
CA LEU A 144 -5.21 -6.18 -12.54
C LEU A 144 -6.58 -6.69 -12.09
N ASN A 145 -7.39 -5.81 -11.48
CA ASN A 145 -8.77 -6.11 -11.08
C ASN A 145 -9.56 -6.64 -12.28
N GLY A 146 -10.23 -7.77 -12.11
CA GLY A 146 -11.01 -8.38 -13.19
C GLY A 146 -10.22 -9.13 -14.26
N ARG A 147 -8.88 -9.20 -14.20
CA ARG A 147 -8.05 -9.89 -15.21
C ARG A 147 -7.53 -11.25 -14.76
N PHE A 148 -7.24 -11.41 -13.48
CA PHE A 148 -6.54 -12.58 -12.96
C PHE A 148 -7.45 -13.52 -12.15
N LEU A 149 -6.99 -14.77 -12.02
CA LEU A 149 -7.62 -15.76 -11.16
C LEU A 149 -7.71 -15.22 -9.72
N GLY A 150 -8.89 -15.37 -9.12
CA GLY A 150 -9.22 -14.86 -7.78
C GLY A 150 -10.10 -13.62 -7.79
N ASP A 151 -10.19 -12.91 -8.92
CA ASP A 151 -11.05 -11.74 -9.14
C ASP A 151 -11.64 -11.72 -10.56
N SER A 152 -11.84 -12.88 -11.19
CA SER A 152 -12.29 -12.99 -12.59
C SER A 152 -13.68 -12.42 -12.86
N LEU A 153 -14.46 -12.10 -11.83
CA LEU A 153 -15.73 -11.40 -11.94
C LEU A 153 -15.61 -9.89 -11.74
N GLY A 154 -14.42 -9.37 -11.38
CA GLY A 154 -14.15 -7.97 -11.12
C GLY A 154 -14.95 -7.43 -9.93
N TYR A 155 -14.72 -7.99 -8.73
CA TYR A 155 -15.56 -7.71 -7.58
C TYR A 155 -15.42 -6.27 -7.07
N PHE A 156 -16.50 -5.74 -6.50
CA PHE A 156 -16.48 -4.45 -5.82
C PHE A 156 -15.44 -4.41 -4.70
N THR A 157 -14.76 -3.27 -4.57
CA THR A 157 -13.77 -3.03 -3.51
C THR A 157 -14.29 -2.13 -2.40
N TYR A 158 -15.43 -1.48 -2.61
CA TYR A 158 -16.03 -0.57 -1.65
C TYR A 158 -17.53 -0.85 -1.50
N MET A 159 -18.02 -0.76 -0.26
CA MET A 159 -19.45 -0.84 0.07
C MET A 159 -19.84 0.22 1.11
N CYS A 160 -20.78 1.07 0.73
CA CYS A 160 -21.48 1.97 1.63
C CYS A 160 -22.96 1.60 1.73
N ASN A 161 -23.76 2.31 2.54
CA ASN A 161 -25.21 2.04 2.62
C ASN A 161 -25.92 2.19 1.27
N THR A 162 -25.50 3.15 0.45
CA THR A 162 -26.21 3.55 -0.78
C THR A 162 -25.82 2.72 -2.00
N GLY A 163 -24.65 2.07 -1.99
CA GLY A 163 -24.19 1.34 -3.17
C GLY A 163 -22.90 0.56 -2.95
N PHE A 164 -22.30 0.21 -4.07
CA PHE A 164 -21.00 -0.46 -4.18
C PHE A 164 -20.21 0.24 -5.28
N SER A 165 -18.89 0.21 -5.18
CA SER A 165 -18.01 0.70 -6.24
C SER A 165 -16.69 -0.06 -6.26
N THR A 166 -16.06 -0.05 -7.43
CA THR A 166 -14.67 -0.48 -7.60
C THR A 166 -13.84 0.78 -7.66
N VAL A 167 -13.06 1.04 -6.62
CA VAL A 167 -12.23 2.26 -6.47
C VAL A 167 -10.80 1.96 -6.03
N ASP A 168 -10.59 0.76 -5.47
CA ASP A 168 -9.28 0.26 -5.08
C ASP A 168 -8.72 -0.60 -6.21
N TYR A 169 -7.55 -0.22 -6.73
CA TYR A 169 -6.93 -0.92 -7.86
C TYR A 169 -5.53 -1.41 -7.50
N ALA A 170 -5.17 -2.54 -8.07
CA ALA A 170 -3.77 -2.84 -8.36
C ALA A 170 -3.56 -2.65 -9.85
N ILE A 171 -2.56 -1.87 -10.23
CA ILE A 171 -2.22 -1.52 -11.61
C ILE A 171 -0.75 -1.85 -11.78
N ALA A 172 -0.36 -2.53 -12.86
CA ALA A 172 1.03 -2.90 -13.09
C ALA A 172 1.47 -2.63 -14.52
N SER A 173 2.77 -2.44 -14.73
CA SER A 173 3.34 -2.42 -16.09
C SER A 173 2.93 -3.68 -16.85
N GLU A 174 2.57 -3.51 -18.12
CA GLU A 174 2.16 -4.63 -19.00
C GLU A 174 3.20 -5.76 -19.03
N SER A 175 4.48 -5.40 -19.04
CA SER A 175 5.60 -6.35 -19.02
C SER A 175 5.71 -7.20 -17.74
N LEU A 176 5.01 -6.81 -16.67
CA LEU A 176 4.99 -7.54 -15.39
C LEU A 176 3.84 -8.55 -15.29
N LEU A 177 2.84 -8.46 -16.19
CA LEU A 177 1.69 -9.37 -16.18
C LEU A 177 2.05 -10.87 -16.17
N PRO A 178 3.09 -11.34 -16.89
CA PRO A 178 3.48 -12.76 -16.85
C PRO A 178 3.94 -13.25 -15.47
N GLU A 179 4.41 -12.35 -14.60
CA GLU A 179 4.88 -12.68 -13.25
C GLU A 179 3.75 -12.67 -12.21
N VAL A 180 2.58 -12.14 -12.57
CA VAL A 180 1.38 -12.13 -11.71
C VAL A 180 0.75 -13.52 -11.70
N LYS A 181 0.64 -14.11 -10.51
CA LYS A 181 0.08 -15.46 -10.32
C LYS A 181 -1.39 -15.45 -9.95
N TYR A 182 -1.77 -14.50 -9.12
CA TYR A 182 -3.08 -14.47 -8.51
C TYR A 182 -3.40 -13.06 -8.05
N PHE A 183 -4.64 -12.63 -8.24
CA PHE A 183 -5.15 -11.37 -7.71
C PHE A 183 -6.52 -11.61 -7.11
N LYS A 184 -6.77 -11.10 -5.91
CA LYS A 184 -8.04 -11.31 -5.22
C LYS A 184 -8.49 -10.08 -4.44
N THR A 185 -9.75 -9.74 -4.67
CA THR A 185 -10.56 -8.91 -3.79
C THR A 185 -11.19 -9.78 -2.69
N ASN A 186 -10.92 -9.46 -1.43
CA ASN A 186 -11.45 -10.19 -0.28
C ASN A 186 -12.98 -10.03 -0.13
N ASP A 187 -13.52 -10.51 0.99
CA ASP A 187 -14.94 -10.32 1.33
C ASP A 187 -15.09 -9.07 2.20
N PHE A 188 -16.28 -8.48 2.22
CA PHE A 188 -16.59 -7.35 3.10
C PHE A 188 -16.45 -7.74 4.58
N THR A 189 -15.80 -6.89 5.37
CA THR A 189 -15.59 -7.11 6.80
C THR A 189 -15.93 -5.87 7.62
N TYR A 190 -16.09 -6.04 8.93
CA TYR A 190 -16.34 -4.92 9.85
C TYR A 190 -15.17 -3.93 9.98
N LEU A 191 -14.00 -4.23 9.41
CA LEU A 191 -12.77 -3.45 9.59
C LEU A 191 -12.78 -2.15 8.79
N SER A 192 -13.45 -2.13 7.64
CA SER A 192 -13.54 -0.97 6.74
C SER A 192 -14.75 -1.15 5.81
N ASP A 193 -15.22 -0.04 5.26
CA ASP A 193 -16.10 0.02 4.10
C ASP A 193 -15.38 -0.34 2.79
N HIS A 194 -14.04 -0.30 2.77
CA HIS A 194 -13.20 -0.86 1.73
C HIS A 194 -12.85 -2.34 1.99
N VAL A 195 -12.50 -3.02 0.91
CA VAL A 195 -12.12 -4.42 0.86
C VAL A 195 -10.64 -4.51 0.50
N GLN A 196 -9.91 -5.33 1.24
CA GLN A 196 -8.53 -5.60 0.93
C GLN A 196 -8.39 -6.31 -0.42
N ILE A 197 -7.59 -5.73 -1.31
CA ILE A 197 -7.07 -6.37 -2.52
C ILE A 197 -5.71 -7.03 -2.24
N ASN A 198 -5.44 -8.15 -2.89
CA ASN A 198 -4.21 -8.92 -2.70
C ASN A 198 -3.62 -9.28 -4.06
N LEU A 199 -2.36 -8.89 -4.27
CA LEU A 199 -1.57 -9.23 -5.44
C LEU A 199 -0.51 -10.27 -5.05
N TYR A 200 -0.43 -11.36 -5.81
CA TYR A 200 0.56 -12.41 -5.64
C TYR A 200 1.39 -12.51 -6.92
N MET A 201 2.71 -12.41 -6.77
CA MET A 201 3.66 -12.47 -7.87
C MET A 201 4.76 -13.48 -7.57
N ASN A 202 5.39 -13.95 -8.62
CA ASN A 202 6.62 -14.71 -8.53
C ASN A 202 7.78 -13.80 -8.10
N CYS A 203 8.43 -14.15 -6.99
CA CYS A 203 9.69 -13.56 -6.56
C CYS A 203 10.60 -14.65 -6.00
N SER A 204 11.91 -14.53 -6.21
CA SER A 204 12.92 -15.43 -5.65
C SER A 204 13.80 -14.66 -4.66
N ILE A 205 13.89 -15.11 -3.41
CA ILE A 205 14.77 -14.45 -2.43
C ILE A 205 16.17 -15.03 -2.57
N ILE A 206 17.11 -14.26 -3.13
CA ILE A 206 18.50 -14.71 -3.29
C ILE A 206 19.27 -14.38 -2.00
N SER A 207 19.43 -15.38 -1.11
CA SER A 207 19.92 -15.16 0.25
C SER A 207 21.44 -15.02 0.41
N ASP A 208 22.25 -15.55 -0.51
CA ASP A 208 23.66 -15.84 -0.15
C ASP A 208 24.69 -14.87 -0.74
N THR A 209 24.43 -14.24 -1.90
CA THR A 209 25.40 -13.34 -2.57
C THR A 209 25.09 -11.85 -2.40
N CYS A 210 23.82 -11.46 -2.32
CA CYS A 210 23.40 -10.05 -2.19
C CYS A 210 23.60 -9.49 -0.76
N MET A 211 23.66 -10.35 0.26
CA MET A 211 23.80 -9.89 1.65
C MET A 211 25.06 -9.05 1.88
N LYS A 212 26.19 -9.33 1.23
CA LYS A 212 27.43 -8.57 1.47
C LYS A 212 27.39 -7.12 0.97
N LYS A 213 26.63 -6.79 -0.08
CA LYS A 213 26.54 -5.42 -0.62
C LYS A 213 25.48 -4.57 0.08
N CYS A 214 24.33 -5.14 0.45
CA CYS A 214 23.27 -4.41 1.16
C CYS A 214 23.52 -4.22 2.67
N LEU A 215 24.55 -4.88 3.24
CA LEU A 215 24.84 -4.82 4.68
C LEU A 215 25.46 -3.48 5.12
N ASP A 216 26.15 -2.76 4.23
CA ASP A 216 26.98 -1.63 4.66
C ASP A 216 26.25 -0.27 4.70
N GLU A 217 25.19 -0.06 3.92
CA GLU A 217 24.61 1.29 3.76
C GLU A 217 23.31 1.55 4.53
N LYS A 218 22.71 0.52 5.14
CA LYS A 218 21.27 0.53 5.40
C LYS A 218 20.91 0.11 6.83
N ARG A 219 21.06 1.07 7.75
CA ARG A 219 20.92 0.94 9.22
C ARG A 219 19.49 0.79 9.77
N TRP A 220 18.45 0.76 8.95
CA TRP A 220 17.06 0.76 9.43
C TRP A 220 16.64 -0.54 10.14
N HIS A 221 17.50 -1.56 10.14
CA HIS A 221 17.25 -2.87 10.76
C HIS A 221 17.39 -2.91 12.29
N LEU A 222 17.56 -1.76 12.94
CA LEU A 222 17.79 -1.67 14.38
C LEU A 222 16.81 -0.72 15.09
N ILE A 223 15.54 -0.69 14.69
CA ILE A 223 14.51 -0.14 15.59
C ILE A 223 14.46 -1.06 16.82
N LYS A 224 15.23 -0.70 17.84
CA LYS A 224 15.22 -1.33 19.15
C LYS A 224 13.82 -1.14 19.71
N SER A 225 13.15 -2.24 20.02
CA SER A 225 11.87 -2.16 20.72
C SER A 225 12.13 -2.13 22.21
N TYR A 226 11.56 -1.13 22.88
CA TYR A 226 11.76 -0.87 24.29
C TYR A 226 10.59 -1.42 25.09
N LYS A 227 10.87 -2.15 26.17
CA LYS A 227 9.85 -2.59 27.13
C LYS A 227 9.93 -1.74 28.38
N TRP A 228 8.80 -1.08 28.69
CA TRP A 228 8.61 -0.46 29.99
C TRP A 228 8.49 -1.54 31.08
N THR A 229 9.26 -1.39 32.16
CA THR A 229 9.28 -2.33 33.30
C THR A 229 8.96 -1.60 34.60
N GLU A 230 8.71 -2.34 35.68
CA GLU A 230 8.42 -1.76 37.00
C GLU A 230 9.56 -0.88 37.53
N LEU A 231 10.81 -1.15 37.11
CA LEU A 231 11.99 -0.35 37.44
C LEU A 231 12.27 0.78 36.44
N SER A 232 11.51 0.88 35.34
CA SER A 232 11.77 1.90 34.32
C SER A 232 11.36 3.30 34.77
N SER A 233 10.40 3.40 35.70
CA SER A 233 9.95 4.69 36.27
C SER A 233 11.03 5.34 37.14
N SER A 234 11.65 4.60 38.05
CA SER A 234 12.74 5.12 38.87
C SER A 234 13.95 5.49 38.02
N LYS A 235 14.33 4.62 37.08
CA LYS A 235 15.42 4.89 36.13
C LYS A 235 15.16 6.13 35.26
N LEU A 236 13.91 6.41 34.90
CA LEU A 236 13.59 7.61 34.13
C LEU A 236 13.96 8.88 34.90
N ILE A 237 13.64 8.93 36.19
CA ILE A 237 13.96 10.07 37.04
C ILE A 237 15.48 10.25 37.13
N ASP A 238 16.22 9.15 37.30
CA ASP A 238 17.69 9.18 37.36
C ASP A 238 18.32 9.65 36.05
N VAL A 239 17.81 9.16 34.91
CA VAL A 239 18.30 9.52 33.56
C VAL A 239 17.99 10.97 33.22
N LEU A 240 16.78 11.45 33.53
CA LEU A 240 16.42 12.87 33.35
C LEU A 240 17.26 13.79 34.25
N SER A 241 17.73 13.27 35.39
CA SER A 241 18.59 14.02 36.31
C SER A 241 20.05 14.06 35.87
N THR A 242 20.43 13.29 34.85
CA THR A 242 21.81 13.23 34.34
C THR A 242 22.14 14.48 33.54
N GLU A 243 23.32 15.06 33.78
CA GLU A 243 23.77 16.31 33.13
C GLU A 243 23.73 16.26 31.59
N ASN A 244 24.01 15.09 30.99
CA ASN A 244 23.97 14.95 29.53
C ASN A 244 22.55 15.15 28.96
N VAL A 245 21.52 14.57 29.58
CA VAL A 245 20.13 14.68 29.11
C VAL A 245 19.58 16.07 29.38
N LYS A 246 19.89 16.66 30.54
CA LYS A 246 19.53 18.06 30.83
C LYS A 246 20.10 19.02 29.80
N LYS A 247 21.37 18.83 29.44
CA LYS A 247 22.01 19.64 28.40
C LYS A 247 21.32 19.48 27.06
N GLU A 248 21.02 18.25 26.63
CA GLU A 248 20.30 18.01 25.37
C GLU A 248 18.89 18.64 25.36
N ILE A 249 18.19 18.66 26.50
CA ILE A 249 16.88 19.33 26.65
C ILE A 249 17.04 20.85 26.57
N LEU A 250 17.99 21.43 27.28
CA LEU A 250 18.27 22.87 27.25
C LEU A 250 18.70 23.34 25.85
N ASP A 251 19.52 22.54 25.17
CA ASP A 251 19.94 22.80 23.79
C ASP A 251 18.73 22.82 22.85
N LEU A 252 17.75 21.93 23.05
CA LEU A 252 16.49 21.93 22.29
C LEU A 252 15.62 23.15 22.59
N GLU A 253 15.52 23.57 23.86
CA GLU A 253 14.72 24.73 24.28
C GLU A 253 15.30 26.06 23.79
N MET A 254 16.63 26.16 23.71
CA MET A 254 17.33 27.38 23.31
C MET A 254 17.48 27.54 21.79
N GLU A 255 17.31 26.46 21.04
CA GLU A 255 17.49 26.48 19.60
C GLU A 255 16.27 27.08 18.89
N HIS A 256 16.55 27.98 17.95
CA HIS A 256 15.51 28.56 17.12
C HIS A 256 15.23 27.64 15.93
N PHE A 257 13.99 27.15 15.83
CA PHE A 257 13.50 26.41 14.67
C PHE A 257 12.59 27.31 13.85
N ASP A 258 12.80 27.33 12.53
CA ASP A 258 11.94 28.08 11.62
C ASP A 258 10.52 27.50 11.59
N SER A 259 9.50 28.34 11.43
CA SER A 259 8.09 27.93 11.29
C SER A 259 7.76 27.34 9.90
N ASN A 260 8.68 26.57 9.34
CA ASN A 260 8.54 25.89 8.05
C ASN A 260 8.74 24.37 8.22
N LYS A 261 8.50 23.60 7.15
CA LYS A 261 8.62 22.13 7.19
C LYS A 261 10.01 21.67 7.67
N LEU A 262 11.08 22.34 7.23
CA LEU A 262 12.45 21.99 7.59
C LEU A 262 12.73 22.22 9.08
N GLY A 263 12.22 23.31 9.66
CA GLY A 263 12.34 23.58 11.08
C GLY A 263 11.55 22.58 11.94
N VAL A 264 10.34 22.20 11.50
CA VAL A 264 9.54 21.15 12.16
C VAL A 264 10.26 19.79 12.10
N ASP A 265 10.80 19.41 10.94
CA ASP A 265 11.54 18.15 10.78
C ASP A 265 12.79 18.14 11.67
N GLY A 266 13.54 19.25 11.72
CA GLY A 266 14.73 19.40 12.56
C GLY A 266 14.42 19.31 14.06
N ALA A 267 13.37 19.99 14.52
CA ALA A 267 12.91 19.92 15.92
C ALA A 267 12.49 18.49 16.28
N THR A 268 11.75 17.84 15.38
CA THR A 268 11.27 16.46 15.56
C THR A 268 12.42 15.46 15.61
N GLU A 269 13.45 15.63 14.77
CA GLU A 269 14.65 14.80 14.77
C GLU A 269 15.42 14.91 16.10
N LYS A 270 15.63 16.14 16.59
CA LYS A 270 16.29 16.36 17.89
C LYS A 270 15.49 15.79 19.06
N LEU A 271 14.19 16.02 19.10
CA LEU A 271 13.31 15.43 20.13
C LEU A 271 13.37 13.91 20.10
N ASN A 272 13.28 13.30 18.92
CA ASN A 272 13.38 11.85 18.77
C ASN A 272 14.72 11.30 19.26
N LYS A 273 15.82 12.03 19.05
CA LYS A 273 17.14 11.65 19.55
C LYS A 273 17.18 11.63 21.08
N ILE A 274 16.66 12.67 21.73
CA ILE A 274 16.56 12.75 23.20
C ILE A 274 15.72 11.58 23.73
N LEU A 275 14.55 11.34 23.13
CA LEU A 275 13.68 10.23 23.52
C LEU A 275 14.34 8.86 23.33
N GLN A 276 15.15 8.69 22.29
CA GLN A 276 15.93 7.46 22.09
C GLN A 276 17.01 7.29 23.18
N THR A 277 17.77 8.34 23.48
CA THR A 277 18.76 8.33 24.58
C THR A 277 18.12 7.94 25.91
N ILE A 278 16.95 8.53 26.22
CA ILE A 278 16.19 8.19 27.43
C ILE A 278 15.72 6.73 27.39
N ALA A 279 15.13 6.29 26.28
CA ALA A 279 14.62 4.93 26.14
C ALA A 279 15.72 3.86 26.28
N GLU A 280 16.92 4.10 25.76
CA GLU A 280 18.06 3.18 25.86
C GLU A 280 18.55 2.99 27.30
N ASN A 281 18.47 4.03 28.13
CA ASN A 281 18.93 3.99 29.52
C ASN A 281 17.85 3.58 30.52
N THR A 282 16.57 3.75 30.17
CA THR A 282 15.43 3.48 31.09
C THR A 282 14.73 2.16 30.81
N CYS A 283 14.61 1.77 29.54
CA CYS A 283 13.81 0.65 29.13
C CYS A 283 14.67 -0.58 28.85
N LYS A 284 14.08 -1.76 29.05
CA LYS A 284 14.74 -3.00 28.64
C LYS A 284 14.62 -3.13 27.13
N VAL A 285 15.76 -3.21 26.43
CA VAL A 285 15.78 -3.53 24.99
C VAL A 285 15.26 -4.95 24.80
N ILE A 286 14.17 -5.09 24.03
CA ILE A 286 13.65 -6.37 23.61
C ILE A 286 14.51 -6.87 22.45
N SER A 287 15.43 -7.79 22.74
CA SER A 287 15.97 -8.66 21.70
C SER A 287 14.88 -9.62 21.24
N LYS A 288 14.84 -9.94 19.94
CA LYS A 288 13.77 -10.75 19.32
C LYS A 288 13.45 -11.98 20.19
N PRO A 289 12.18 -12.27 20.49
CA PRO A 289 11.85 -13.43 21.31
C PRO A 289 12.28 -14.71 20.60
N THR A 290 13.08 -15.55 21.27
CA THR A 290 13.19 -16.97 20.93
C THR A 290 11.80 -17.58 21.05
N LYS A 291 11.30 -18.15 19.94
CA LYS A 291 9.94 -18.69 19.85
C LYS A 291 9.74 -19.85 20.83
N LYS A 292 9.39 -19.57 22.09
CA LYS A 292 8.67 -20.55 22.91
C LYS A 292 7.22 -20.54 22.45
N LYS A 293 6.69 -21.72 22.07
CA LYS A 293 5.28 -21.91 21.72
C LYS A 293 4.43 -21.38 22.88
N LYS A 294 3.87 -20.17 22.75
CA LYS A 294 2.91 -19.67 23.73
C LYS A 294 1.67 -20.58 23.66
N LYS A 295 1.35 -21.25 24.77
CA LYS A 295 -0.01 -21.78 24.97
C LYS A 295 -0.96 -20.60 24.75
N LYS A 296 -1.97 -20.76 23.89
CA LYS A 296 -3.00 -19.74 23.67
C LYS A 296 -3.71 -19.51 24.99
N ILE A 297 -3.30 -18.48 25.72
CA ILE A 297 -4.11 -17.92 26.81
C ILE A 297 -5.34 -17.34 26.10
N LYS A 298 -6.52 -17.88 26.36
CA LYS A 298 -7.79 -17.28 25.92
C LYS A 298 -7.79 -15.86 26.46
N GLN A 299 -7.69 -14.88 25.56
CA GLN A 299 -7.79 -13.49 25.93
C GLN A 299 -9.21 -13.24 26.46
N VAL A 300 -9.30 -12.81 27.72
CA VAL A 300 -10.55 -12.61 28.48
C VAL A 300 -11.33 -11.38 27.98
N TRP A 301 -10.76 -10.58 27.08
CA TRP A 301 -11.36 -9.31 26.62
C TRP A 301 -12.21 -9.42 25.34
N SER A 302 -12.37 -10.60 24.75
CA SER A 302 -13.34 -10.79 23.66
C SER A 302 -14.56 -11.52 24.20
N ASP A 303 -15.60 -10.77 24.57
CA ASP A 303 -16.90 -11.36 24.86
C ASP A 303 -17.29 -12.30 23.70
N ASN A 304 -17.74 -13.53 24.00
CA ASN A 304 -18.21 -14.47 22.99
C ASN A 304 -19.21 -13.81 22.02
N VAL A 305 -19.97 -12.83 22.53
CA VAL A 305 -20.88 -11.97 21.77
C VAL A 305 -20.16 -11.21 20.65
N VAL A 306 -19.02 -10.57 20.94
CA VAL A 306 -18.21 -9.85 19.94
C VAL A 306 -17.67 -10.81 18.90
N TYR A 307 -17.17 -11.98 19.32
CA TYR A 307 -16.68 -13.00 18.40
C TYR A 307 -17.78 -13.49 17.45
N GLU A 308 -18.94 -13.86 17.99
CA GLU A 308 -20.08 -14.30 17.18
C GLU A 308 -20.61 -13.18 16.27
N THR A 309 -20.64 -11.94 16.75
CA THR A 309 -21.04 -10.79 15.92
C THR A 309 -20.08 -10.61 14.74
N LYS A 310 -18.76 -10.67 14.97
CA LYS A 310 -17.75 -10.61 13.89
C LYS A 310 -17.94 -11.74 12.88
N ARG A 311 -18.18 -12.96 13.37
CA ARG A 311 -18.44 -14.13 12.52
C ARG A 311 -19.70 -13.95 11.66
N GLN A 312 -20.78 -13.44 12.25
CA GLN A 312 -22.02 -13.13 11.52
C GLN A 312 -21.81 -12.05 10.47
N ILE A 313 -21.06 -10.99 10.79
CA ILE A 313 -20.74 -9.93 9.81
C ILE A 313 -19.96 -10.50 8.63
N ASN A 314 -18.91 -11.30 8.88
CA ASN A 314 -18.12 -11.91 7.80
C ASN A 314 -18.97 -12.86 6.93
N TYR A 315 -19.87 -13.64 7.56
CA TYR A 315 -20.82 -14.48 6.84
C TYR A 315 -21.77 -13.65 5.95
N LEU A 316 -22.31 -12.55 6.46
CA LEU A 316 -23.16 -11.64 5.69
C LEU A 316 -22.37 -10.95 4.56
N GLY A 317 -21.13 -10.52 4.82
CA GLY A 317 -20.26 -9.90 3.82
C GLY A 317 -20.01 -10.81 2.62
N ASN A 318 -19.72 -12.10 2.87
CA ASN A 318 -19.59 -13.10 1.81
C ASN A 318 -20.92 -13.32 1.07
N LYS A 319 -22.05 -13.37 1.79
CA LYS A 319 -23.37 -13.56 1.17
C LYS A 319 -23.80 -12.37 0.28
N ILE A 320 -23.47 -11.14 0.69
CA ILE A 320 -23.76 -9.90 -0.06
C ILE A 320 -23.05 -9.90 -1.41
N LYS A 321 -21.81 -10.41 -1.48
CA LYS A 321 -21.02 -10.49 -2.72
C LYS A 321 -21.74 -11.28 -3.83
N ASN A 322 -22.54 -12.27 -3.44
CA ASN A 322 -23.36 -13.08 -4.35
C ASN A 322 -24.81 -12.57 -4.50
N ASN A 323 -25.25 -11.60 -3.68
CA ASN A 323 -26.63 -11.11 -3.62
C ASN A 323 -26.66 -9.58 -3.49
N LEU A 324 -26.06 -8.89 -4.46
CA LEU A 324 -25.83 -7.44 -4.41
C LEU A 324 -27.12 -6.60 -4.28
N ASN A 325 -28.25 -7.11 -4.78
CA ASN A 325 -29.54 -6.43 -4.76
C ASN A 325 -30.34 -6.65 -3.45
N ASP A 326 -29.87 -7.51 -2.55
CA ASP A 326 -30.58 -7.81 -1.31
C ASP A 326 -30.35 -6.71 -0.25
N LYS A 327 -31.25 -5.74 -0.24
CA LYS A 327 -31.25 -4.63 0.73
C LYS A 327 -31.37 -5.11 2.17
N SER A 328 -32.03 -6.25 2.42
CA SER A 328 -32.23 -6.77 3.77
C SER A 328 -30.92 -7.28 4.38
N LEU A 329 -30.11 -8.01 3.58
CA LEU A 329 -28.79 -8.47 3.99
C LEU A 329 -27.86 -7.30 4.28
N LYS A 330 -27.88 -6.29 3.41
CA LYS A 330 -27.06 -5.08 3.57
C LYS A 330 -27.44 -4.30 4.82
N SER A 331 -28.74 -4.09 5.05
CA SER A 331 -29.23 -3.41 6.25
C SER A 331 -28.79 -4.14 7.52
N LYS A 332 -28.96 -5.47 7.57
CA LYS A 332 -28.52 -6.30 8.70
C LYS A 332 -27.00 -6.26 8.91
N TYR A 333 -26.22 -6.30 7.83
CA TYR A 333 -24.76 -6.16 7.88
C TYR A 333 -24.36 -4.84 8.56
N PHE A 334 -24.91 -3.71 8.09
CA PHE A 334 -24.58 -2.40 8.65
C PHE A 334 -25.09 -2.21 10.08
N GLU A 335 -26.23 -2.80 10.43
CA GLU A 335 -26.72 -2.80 11.81
C GLU A 335 -25.75 -3.53 12.75
N LEU A 336 -25.26 -4.71 12.36
CA LEU A 336 -24.27 -5.45 13.16
C LEU A 336 -22.93 -4.71 13.24
N CYS A 337 -22.46 -4.10 12.14
CA CYS A 337 -21.27 -3.25 12.16
C CYS A 337 -21.41 -2.06 13.12
N LYS A 338 -22.60 -1.42 13.17
CA LYS A 338 -22.89 -0.35 14.14
C LYS A 338 -22.88 -0.85 15.59
N LYS A 339 -23.42 -2.06 15.84
CA LYS A 339 -23.38 -2.68 17.18
C LYS A 339 -21.96 -2.97 17.67
N LEU A 340 -21.02 -3.25 16.75
CA LEU A 340 -19.62 -3.54 17.07
C LEU A 340 -18.78 -2.27 17.35
N LYS A 341 -19.26 -1.11 16.90
CA LYS A 341 -18.60 0.20 17.11
C LYS A 341 -19.08 0.91 18.39
N LYS A 342 -20.18 0.45 18.98
CA LYS A 342 -20.66 0.85 20.31
C LYS A 342 -20.02 -0.04 21.36
#